data_AF-A0A183JH63-F1
#
_entry.id   AF-A0A183JH63-F1
#
_cell.length_a   1.000
_cell.length_b   1.000
_cell.length_c   1.000
_cell.angle_alpha   90.00
_cell.angle_beta   90.00
_cell.angle_gamma   90.00
#
_symmetry.space_group_name_H-M   'P 1'
#
loop_
_entity.id
_entity.type
_entity.pdbx_description
1 polymer ?
#
loop_
_entity_poly.entity_id
_entity_poly.type
_entity_poly.pdbx_seq_one_letter_code
_entity_poly.pdbx_strand_id
1 'polypeptide(L)'
;MVAGDQQSFHAPIVPPGYWSPCSLLVWNQGFLTPLGGLTVSTGTVKATDIRFPSSQFPHVSALPCYQFVPPDCYWSQEEGWSTFSLKSQYDRFGLPNYFWSLTNVNENFEICDTYPRVLYVPSMVSKNILYGSSRFRSRGRFPVLTYLHPNGKSALCRSSQPLAGFSSKSTEDQVLLEAIRNSNPDSNILYVVDTRPAINAFTNRAQGKGYEDTNVYRNAVIQFFDIENIHVVRSSLEKLLKGMCTVKHLSCMLCFCMI
;
A
#
# COMPACT_ATOMS: atom_id res chain seq x y z
N MET A 1 41.27 26.24 9.09
CA MET A 1 41.15 25.51 7.81
C MET A 1 41.43 24.05 8.08
N VAL A 2 40.37 23.25 8.22
CA VAL A 2 40.42 21.79 8.20
C VAL A 2 39.21 21.38 7.36
N ALA A 3 39.48 20.75 6.22
CA ALA A 3 38.50 20.34 5.24
C ALA A 3 37.71 19.14 5.77
N GLY A 4 36.38 19.19 5.64
CA GLY A 4 35.50 18.06 5.92
C GLY A 4 35.37 17.17 4.69
N ASP A 5 35.71 15.89 4.85
CA ASP A 5 35.46 14.84 3.87
C ASP A 5 33.96 14.61 3.71
N GLN A 6 33.44 14.85 2.51
CA GLN A 6 32.14 14.36 2.07
C GLN A 6 32.31 12.95 1.50
N GLN A 7 31.90 11.93 2.25
CA GLN A 7 31.69 10.59 1.70
C GLN A 7 30.40 10.58 0.88
N SER A 8 30.53 10.37 -0.42
CA SER A 8 29.45 10.18 -1.37
C SER A 8 28.80 8.80 -1.18
N PHE A 9 27.52 8.79 -0.86
CA PHE A 9 26.70 7.58 -0.89
C PHE A 9 26.33 7.25 -2.34
N HIS A 10 27.03 6.29 -2.95
CA HIS A 10 26.59 5.68 -4.20
C HIS A 10 25.43 4.71 -3.92
N ALA A 11 24.21 5.08 -4.32
CA ALA A 11 23.11 4.14 -4.42
C ALA A 11 23.37 3.20 -5.61
N PRO A 12 23.21 1.87 -5.46
CA PRO A 12 23.33 0.95 -6.59
C PRO A 12 22.20 1.22 -7.59
N ILE A 13 22.61 1.47 -8.84
CA ILE A 13 21.74 1.62 -10.00
C ILE A 13 21.02 0.28 -10.21
N VAL A 14 19.69 0.28 -10.08
CA VAL A 14 18.84 -0.86 -10.44
C VAL A 14 18.79 -0.94 -11.97
N PRO A 15 19.01 -2.12 -12.60
CA PRO A 15 18.92 -2.26 -14.05
C PRO A 15 17.53 -1.85 -14.58
N PRO A 16 17.45 -1.21 -15.76
CA PRO A 16 16.20 -0.84 -16.40
C PRO A 16 15.55 -2.09 -16.99
N GLY A 17 14.86 -2.87 -16.16
CA GLY A 17 14.16 -4.09 -16.60
C GLY A 17 13.12 -4.64 -15.63
N TYR A 18 12.96 -4.05 -14.45
CA TYR A 18 12.08 -4.55 -13.38
C TYR A 18 10.74 -3.82 -13.29
N TRP A 19 10.10 -3.55 -14.43
CA TRP A 19 8.73 -3.06 -14.47
C TRP A 19 7.83 -4.11 -15.12
N SER A 20 7.22 -4.97 -14.29
CA SER A 20 6.08 -5.78 -14.73
C SER A 20 4.81 -4.91 -14.62
N PRO A 21 4.05 -4.69 -15.71
CA PRO A 21 2.81 -3.92 -15.69
C PRO A 21 1.59 -4.71 -15.17
N CYS A 22 1.75 -5.97 -14.77
CA CYS A 22 0.62 -6.86 -14.48
C CYS A 22 0.30 -6.93 -12.98
N SER A 23 -0.46 -5.94 -12.51
CA SER A 23 -1.23 -6.03 -11.26
C SER A 23 -2.39 -5.01 -11.31
N LEU A 24 -3.38 -5.26 -12.17
CA LEU A 24 -4.65 -4.54 -12.15
C LEU A 24 -5.48 -5.02 -10.95
N LEU A 25 -5.36 -4.32 -9.82
CA LEU A 25 -6.34 -4.42 -8.74
C LEU A 25 -7.64 -3.76 -9.22
N VAL A 26 -8.58 -4.57 -9.69
CA VAL A 26 -9.96 -4.15 -9.97
C VAL A 26 -10.62 -3.77 -8.64
N TRP A 27 -10.93 -2.48 -8.49
CA TRP A 27 -11.59 -1.94 -7.30
C TRP A 27 -13.09 -1.84 -7.56
N ASN A 28 -13.87 -2.79 -7.02
CA ASN A 28 -15.33 -2.71 -7.03
C ASN A 28 -15.81 -1.79 -5.88
N GLN A 29 -16.48 -0.69 -6.21
CA GLN A 29 -17.27 0.07 -5.23
C GLN A 29 -18.63 -0.56 -5.06
N GLY A 30 -18.89 -1.06 -3.86
CA GLY A 30 -20.25 -1.17 -3.34
C GLY A 30 -20.54 0.03 -2.45
N PHE A 31 -21.31 0.99 -2.95
CA PHE A 31 -22.16 1.88 -2.14
C PHE A 31 -23.37 2.30 -2.98
N LEU A 32 -24.56 2.04 -2.45
CA LEU A 32 -25.85 2.47 -2.98
C LEU A 32 -26.14 3.90 -2.52
N THR A 33 -26.56 4.79 -3.42
CA THR A 33 -27.30 6.01 -3.08
C THR A 33 -28.41 6.26 -4.11
N PRO A 34 -29.54 6.87 -3.72
CA PRO A 34 -30.83 6.77 -4.43
C PRO A 34 -30.97 7.76 -5.60
N LEU A 35 -31.88 7.42 -6.51
CA LEU A 35 -32.30 8.23 -7.67
C LEU A 35 -32.85 9.60 -7.26
N GLY A 36 -32.45 10.63 -8.03
CA GLY A 36 -33.10 11.94 -8.10
C GLY A 36 -32.47 12.75 -9.23
N GLY A 37 -33.19 12.90 -10.35
CA GLY A 37 -32.68 13.48 -11.58
C GLY A 37 -32.79 15.01 -11.67
N LEU A 38 -31.96 15.60 -12.53
CA LEU A 38 -32.38 16.61 -13.51
C LEU A 38 -31.21 16.89 -14.47
N THR A 39 -31.49 16.77 -15.76
CA THR A 39 -30.59 17.02 -16.88
C THR A 39 -30.61 18.49 -17.28
N VAL A 40 -29.44 19.10 -17.45
CA VAL A 40 -29.26 20.25 -18.34
C VAL A 40 -28.00 20.02 -19.17
N SER A 41 -28.21 19.95 -20.49
CA SER A 41 -27.21 19.75 -21.52
C SER A 41 -26.55 21.08 -21.87
N THR A 42 -25.23 21.15 -21.73
CA THR A 42 -24.35 21.89 -22.65
C THR A 42 -22.97 21.22 -22.60
N GLY A 43 -22.40 20.83 -23.74
CA GLY A 43 -21.17 20.03 -23.74
C GLY A 43 -20.37 20.16 -25.01
N THR A 44 -19.62 21.27 -25.09
CA THR A 44 -18.47 21.47 -25.96
C THR A 44 -17.35 20.47 -25.63
N VAL A 45 -16.64 20.05 -26.69
CA VAL A 45 -15.44 19.19 -26.79
C VAL A 45 -14.84 18.71 -25.45
N LYS A 46 -15.04 17.43 -25.15
CA LYS A 46 -14.46 16.75 -23.99
C LYS A 46 -12.93 16.68 -24.10
N ALA A 47 -12.25 17.30 -23.14
CA ALA A 47 -10.94 16.85 -22.70
C ALA A 47 -11.03 15.35 -22.38
N THR A 48 -10.11 14.55 -22.91
CA THR A 48 -10.04 13.10 -22.69
C THR A 48 -9.97 12.82 -21.20
N ASP A 49 -11.12 12.43 -20.64
CA ASP A 49 -11.29 11.92 -19.29
C ASP A 49 -10.30 10.76 -19.05
N ILE A 50 -9.29 10.95 -18.20
CA ILE A 50 -8.65 9.82 -17.48
C ILE A 50 -9.61 9.43 -16.36
N ARG A 51 -10.79 8.99 -16.78
CA ARG A 51 -11.81 8.36 -15.96
C ARG A 51 -12.04 7.07 -16.74
N PHE A 52 -11.53 5.94 -16.28
CA PHE A 52 -11.94 4.65 -16.84
C PHE A 52 -13.45 4.56 -16.59
N PRO A 53 -14.30 4.77 -17.60
CA PRO A 53 -15.72 4.71 -17.38
C PRO A 53 -15.99 3.21 -17.20
N SER A 54 -16.48 2.79 -16.03
CA SER A 54 -16.97 1.41 -15.91
C SER A 54 -18.07 1.12 -16.95
N SER A 55 -18.66 2.16 -17.54
CA SER A 55 -19.60 2.10 -18.67
C SER A 55 -18.98 1.78 -20.04
N GLN A 56 -17.65 1.75 -20.21
CA GLN A 56 -17.02 1.41 -21.50
C GLN A 56 -16.86 -0.09 -21.73
N PHE A 57 -16.86 -0.90 -20.67
CA PHE A 57 -16.64 -2.34 -20.78
C PHE A 57 -17.82 -3.08 -20.13
N PRO A 58 -18.68 -3.76 -20.91
CA PRO A 58 -19.87 -4.44 -20.39
C PRO A 58 -19.54 -5.68 -19.55
N HIS A 59 -18.34 -6.24 -19.69
CA HIS A 59 -17.88 -7.42 -18.95
C HIS A 59 -16.36 -7.37 -18.70
N VAL A 60 -15.86 -8.03 -17.65
CA VAL A 60 -14.42 -8.08 -17.31
C VAL A 60 -13.58 -8.64 -18.46
N SER A 61 -14.10 -9.62 -19.20
CA SER A 61 -13.42 -10.18 -20.38
C SER A 61 -13.31 -9.19 -21.55
N ALA A 62 -14.00 -8.05 -21.49
CA ALA A 62 -13.85 -6.99 -22.48
C ALA A 62 -12.64 -6.08 -22.21
N LEU A 63 -11.97 -6.22 -21.06
CA LEU A 63 -10.77 -5.44 -20.75
C LEU A 63 -9.62 -5.84 -21.69
N PRO A 64 -8.76 -4.89 -22.12
CA PRO A 64 -7.68 -5.16 -23.08
C PRO A 64 -6.75 -6.30 -22.68
N CYS A 65 -6.51 -6.51 -21.38
CA CYS A 65 -5.66 -7.60 -20.88
C CYS A 65 -6.21 -9.02 -21.17
N TYR A 66 -7.50 -9.16 -21.50
CA TYR A 66 -8.09 -10.43 -21.95
C TYR A 66 -8.15 -10.55 -23.47
N GLN A 67 -7.97 -9.44 -24.20
CA GLN A 67 -8.18 -9.37 -25.65
C GLN A 67 -6.87 -9.28 -26.43
N PHE A 68 -5.83 -8.71 -25.82
CA PHE A 68 -4.62 -8.31 -26.52
C PHE A 68 -3.38 -9.01 -25.96
N VAL A 69 -2.65 -9.67 -26.86
CA VAL A 69 -1.27 -10.07 -26.67
C VAL A 69 -0.41 -9.21 -27.60
N PRO A 70 0.64 -8.54 -27.11
CA PRO A 70 1.51 -7.74 -27.97
C PRO A 70 2.09 -8.61 -29.11
N PRO A 71 2.09 -8.10 -30.37
CA PRO A 71 2.54 -8.88 -31.53
C PRO A 71 4.01 -9.35 -31.42
N ASP A 72 4.84 -8.62 -30.66
CA ASP A 72 6.26 -8.93 -30.42
C ASP A 72 6.51 -9.52 -29.02
N CYS A 73 5.49 -10.13 -28.39
CA CYS A 73 5.63 -10.77 -27.09
C CYS A 73 6.48 -12.05 -27.23
N TYR A 74 7.79 -11.92 -26.98
CA TYR A 74 8.76 -13.02 -27.07
C TYR A 74 8.69 -14.02 -25.91
N TRP A 75 7.96 -13.68 -24.85
CA TRP A 75 7.81 -14.46 -23.62
C TRP A 75 6.41 -15.08 -23.63
N SER A 76 6.35 -16.34 -23.27
CA SER A 76 5.10 -17.06 -23.06
C SER A 76 4.36 -16.50 -21.85
N GLN A 77 3.04 -16.72 -21.81
CA GLN A 77 2.22 -16.32 -20.67
C GLN A 77 2.72 -16.95 -19.35
N GLU A 78 3.22 -18.18 -19.39
CA GLU A 78 3.77 -18.89 -18.22
C GLU A 78 5.06 -18.25 -17.70
N GLU A 79 5.97 -17.88 -18.59
CA GLU A 79 7.20 -17.14 -18.22
C GLU A 79 6.86 -15.79 -17.59
N GLY A 80 5.81 -15.12 -18.08
CA GLY A 80 5.36 -13.86 -17.51
C GLY A 80 4.84 -13.98 -16.09
N TRP A 81 4.04 -15.01 -15.79
CA TRP A 81 3.53 -15.24 -14.44
C TRP A 81 4.61 -15.71 -13.47
N SER A 82 5.62 -16.43 -13.95
CA SER A 82 6.72 -16.96 -13.12
C SER A 82 7.88 -15.97 -12.93
N THR A 83 7.87 -14.82 -13.61
CA THR A 83 8.91 -13.78 -13.51
C THR A 83 9.12 -13.29 -12.08
N PHE A 84 8.08 -13.27 -11.24
CA PHE A 84 8.15 -12.86 -9.85
C PHE A 84 7.61 -13.93 -8.91
N SER A 85 8.43 -14.36 -7.96
CA SER A 85 8.04 -15.26 -6.88
C SER A 85 8.30 -14.61 -5.52
N LEU A 86 7.26 -14.50 -4.70
CA LEU A 86 7.40 -14.04 -3.31
C LEU A 86 8.35 -14.94 -2.51
N LYS A 87 8.35 -16.25 -2.77
CA LYS A 87 9.25 -17.18 -2.10
C LYS A 87 10.70 -16.81 -2.38
N SER A 88 11.05 -16.62 -3.65
CA SER A 88 12.40 -16.20 -4.06
C SER A 88 12.79 -14.83 -3.49
N GLN A 89 11.84 -13.90 -3.29
CA GLN A 89 12.13 -12.63 -2.61
C GLN A 89 12.46 -12.82 -1.13
N TYR A 90 11.71 -13.66 -0.41
CA TYR A 90 12.03 -13.96 0.99
C TYR A 90 13.32 -14.78 1.11
N ASP A 91 13.58 -15.73 0.20
CA ASP A 91 14.85 -16.47 0.15
C ASP A 91 16.04 -15.51 -0.03
N ARG A 92 15.89 -14.47 -0.88
CA ARG A 92 16.89 -13.40 -1.06
C ARG A 92 17.15 -12.61 0.22
N PHE A 93 16.17 -12.49 1.11
CA PHE A 93 16.35 -11.86 2.43
C PHE A 93 16.96 -12.80 3.48
N GLY A 94 17.29 -14.05 3.12
CA GLY A 94 17.81 -15.05 4.03
C GLY A 94 16.74 -15.63 4.96
N LEU A 95 15.52 -15.82 4.45
CA LEU A 95 14.38 -16.33 5.21
C LEU A 95 13.96 -17.72 4.72
N PRO A 96 13.42 -18.59 5.61
CA PRO A 96 13.25 -18.39 7.05
C PRO A 96 14.58 -18.35 7.83
N ASN A 97 14.57 -17.74 9.01
CA ASN A 97 15.71 -17.73 9.93
C ASN A 97 15.25 -17.92 11.39
N TYR A 98 16.15 -17.68 12.36
CA TYR A 98 15.84 -17.85 13.78
C TYR A 98 14.69 -16.94 14.28
N PHE A 99 14.57 -15.73 13.73
CA PHE A 99 13.59 -14.74 14.18
C PHE A 99 12.30 -14.75 13.36
N TRP A 100 12.35 -15.18 12.10
CA TRP A 100 11.25 -15.05 11.14
C TRP A 100 10.98 -16.36 10.41
N SER A 101 9.72 -16.79 10.40
CA SER A 101 9.28 -18.02 9.74
C SER A 101 8.02 -17.83 8.89
N LEU A 102 7.89 -18.69 7.88
CA LEU A 102 6.68 -18.79 7.07
C LEU A 102 5.51 -19.28 7.94
N THR A 103 4.34 -18.68 7.77
CA THR A 103 3.09 -19.16 8.37
C THR A 103 2.10 -19.62 7.31
N ASN A 104 1.30 -20.64 7.63
CA ASN A 104 0.25 -21.14 6.75
C ASN A 104 -1.17 -20.67 7.13
N VAL A 105 -1.30 -19.73 8.08
CA VAL A 105 -2.62 -19.25 8.54
C VAL A 105 -3.46 -18.59 7.45
N ASN A 106 -2.84 -18.15 6.35
CA ASN A 106 -3.53 -17.52 5.21
C ASN A 106 -3.43 -18.34 3.91
N GLU A 107 -3.17 -19.65 4.00
CA GLU A 107 -3.04 -20.53 2.82
C GLU A 107 -4.29 -20.52 1.94
N ASN A 108 -5.47 -20.45 2.56
CA ASN A 108 -6.78 -20.38 1.91
C ASN A 108 -7.44 -18.99 2.00
N PHE A 109 -6.68 -17.94 2.32
CA PHE A 109 -7.20 -16.56 2.46
C PHE A 109 -8.25 -16.36 3.59
N GLU A 110 -8.35 -17.28 4.54
CA GLU A 110 -9.37 -17.28 5.60
C GLU A 110 -9.15 -16.18 6.65
N ILE A 111 -7.90 -15.91 7.02
CA ILE A 111 -7.59 -14.90 8.04
C ILE A 111 -7.59 -13.48 7.45
N CYS A 112 -7.16 -13.32 6.19
CA CYS A 112 -7.18 -12.07 5.46
C CYS A 112 -7.23 -12.30 3.95
N ASP A 113 -8.40 -12.03 3.37
CA ASP A 113 -8.71 -12.17 1.95
C ASP A 113 -7.86 -11.30 1.01
N THR A 114 -7.31 -10.20 1.54
CA THR A 114 -6.52 -9.22 0.79
C THR A 114 -5.01 -9.31 1.07
N TYR A 115 -4.56 -10.35 1.78
CA TYR A 115 -3.15 -10.70 1.95
C TYR A 115 -2.78 -11.90 1.06
N PRO A 116 -1.50 -12.04 0.68
CA PRO A 116 -1.03 -13.22 -0.05
C PRO A 116 -1.07 -14.48 0.84
N ARG A 117 -0.93 -15.64 0.21
CA ARG A 117 -0.76 -16.93 0.92
C ARG A 117 0.57 -17.03 1.65
N VAL A 118 1.63 -16.46 1.06
CA VAL A 118 2.99 -16.48 1.60
C VAL A 118 3.16 -15.29 2.55
N LEU A 119 3.20 -15.55 3.85
CA LEU A 119 3.38 -14.54 4.90
C LEU A 119 4.48 -14.96 5.85
N TYR A 120 5.36 -14.03 6.21
CA TYR A 120 6.39 -14.22 7.23
C TYR A 120 6.05 -13.41 8.48
N VAL A 121 6.20 -14.06 9.63
CA VAL A 121 5.89 -13.54 10.97
C VAL A 121 7.01 -13.94 11.94
N PRO A 122 7.11 -13.32 13.13
CA PRO A 122 8.12 -13.72 14.10
C PRO A 122 7.97 -15.19 14.52
N SER A 123 9.06 -15.95 14.55
CA SER A 123 9.06 -17.41 14.74
C SER A 123 8.54 -17.87 16.10
N MET A 124 8.57 -17.00 17.10
CA MET A 124 8.06 -17.30 18.44
C MET A 124 6.53 -17.15 18.57
N VAL A 125 5.86 -16.62 17.54
CA VAL A 125 4.43 -16.31 17.61
C VAL A 125 3.58 -17.51 17.22
N SER A 126 2.62 -17.88 18.08
CA SER A 126 1.67 -18.95 17.78
C SER A 126 0.55 -18.50 16.84
N LYS A 127 -0.10 -19.45 16.15
CA LYS A 127 -1.22 -19.14 15.26
C LYS A 127 -2.36 -18.40 15.96
N ASN A 128 -2.64 -18.71 17.23
CA ASN A 128 -3.70 -18.07 18.02
C ASN A 128 -3.45 -16.56 18.16
N ILE A 129 -2.19 -16.16 18.35
CA ILE A 129 -1.81 -14.74 18.42
C ILE A 129 -2.08 -14.05 17.08
N LEU A 130 -1.78 -14.71 15.95
CA LEU A 130 -2.07 -14.18 14.62
C LEU A 130 -3.58 -13.99 14.39
N TYR A 131 -4.40 -14.97 14.77
CA TYR A 131 -5.87 -14.85 14.70
C TYR A 131 -6.42 -13.77 15.63
N GLY A 132 -5.86 -13.58 16.82
CA GLY A 132 -6.26 -12.51 17.74
C GLY A 132 -5.92 -11.13 17.18
N SER A 133 -4.68 -10.94 16.72
CA SER A 133 -4.25 -9.69 16.09
C SER A 133 -5.05 -9.37 14.82
N SER A 134 -5.35 -10.37 13.96
CA SER A 134 -6.15 -10.13 12.76
C SER A 134 -7.54 -9.60 13.07
N ARG A 135 -8.21 -10.13 14.11
CA ARG A 135 -9.52 -9.63 14.56
C ARG A 135 -9.47 -8.19 15.08
N PHE A 136 -8.32 -7.77 15.60
CA PHE A 136 -8.10 -6.40 16.10
C PHE A 136 -7.62 -5.43 15.02
N ARG A 137 -7.30 -5.92 13.81
CA ARG A 137 -6.76 -5.12 12.72
C ARG A 137 -7.80 -4.98 11.62
N SER A 138 -7.97 -3.76 11.10
CA SER A 138 -9.00 -3.49 10.10
C SER A 138 -8.88 -4.43 8.88
N ARG A 139 -9.96 -5.16 8.57
CA ARG A 139 -10.02 -6.17 7.49
C ARG A 139 -9.04 -7.35 7.67
N GLY A 140 -8.68 -7.70 8.90
CA GLY A 140 -7.80 -8.84 9.14
C GLY A 140 -6.34 -8.59 8.78
N ARG A 141 -5.95 -7.37 8.40
CA ARG A 141 -4.59 -7.07 7.91
C ARG A 141 -3.64 -6.85 9.08
N PHE A 142 -3.26 -7.96 9.73
CA PHE A 142 -2.35 -8.00 10.86
C PHE A 142 -0.89 -7.68 10.46
N PRO A 143 -0.02 -7.29 11.42
CA PRO A 143 1.40 -7.06 11.18
C PRO A 143 2.11 -8.27 10.56
N VAL A 144 2.69 -8.07 9.38
CA VAL A 144 3.48 -9.08 8.63
C VAL A 144 4.74 -8.47 8.03
N LEU A 145 5.78 -9.29 7.87
CA LEU A 145 7.06 -8.87 7.31
C LEU A 145 6.93 -8.47 5.84
N THR A 146 7.46 -7.29 5.49
CA THR A 146 7.54 -6.79 4.10
C THR A 146 8.97 -6.81 3.57
N TYR A 147 9.93 -6.43 4.42
CA TYR A 147 11.34 -6.37 4.05
C TYR A 147 12.22 -6.63 5.28
N LEU A 148 13.32 -7.34 5.08
CA LEU A 148 14.35 -7.53 6.10
C LEU A 148 15.67 -6.99 5.54
N HIS A 149 16.30 -6.09 6.30
CA HIS A 149 17.60 -5.54 5.94
C HIS A 149 18.67 -6.65 5.92
N PRO A 150 19.71 -6.57 5.06
CA PRO A 150 20.77 -7.59 4.97
C PRO A 150 21.54 -7.85 6.27
N ASN A 151 21.40 -6.98 7.29
CA ASN A 151 21.90 -7.27 8.63
C ASN A 151 21.15 -8.41 9.35
N GLY A 152 20.05 -8.90 8.77
CA GLY A 152 19.22 -10.00 9.27
C GLY A 152 18.32 -9.64 10.45
N LYS A 153 18.26 -8.37 10.87
CA LYS A 153 17.60 -7.93 12.11
C LYS A 153 16.58 -6.80 11.90
N SER A 154 16.94 -5.78 11.13
CA SER A 154 16.08 -4.60 10.94
C SER A 154 14.96 -4.93 9.94
N ALA A 155 13.74 -5.06 10.46
CA ALA A 155 12.57 -5.45 9.68
C ALA A 155 11.64 -4.27 9.43
N LEU A 156 11.10 -4.20 8.21
CA LEU A 156 9.93 -3.40 7.88
C LEU A 156 8.72 -4.34 7.83
N CYS A 157 7.77 -4.09 8.72
CA CYS A 157 6.48 -4.76 8.73
C CYS A 157 5.39 -3.82 8.24
N ARG A 158 4.28 -4.40 7.77
CA ARG A 158 3.08 -3.64 7.37
C ARG A 158 1.83 -4.24 8.00
N SER A 159 0.85 -3.39 8.26
CA SER A 159 -0.47 -3.76 8.77
C SER A 159 -1.51 -2.73 8.35
N SER A 160 -2.76 -2.99 8.70
CA SER A 160 -3.78 -1.94 8.79
C SER A 160 -3.82 -1.29 10.17
N GLN A 161 -4.53 -0.17 10.28
CA GLN A 161 -4.82 0.46 11.55
C GLN A 161 -5.52 -0.49 12.55
N PRO A 162 -5.23 -0.38 13.85
CA PRO A 162 -5.93 -1.14 14.87
C PRO A 162 -7.39 -0.67 15.05
N LEU A 163 -8.23 -1.57 15.55
CA LEU A 163 -9.61 -1.32 15.97
C LEU A 163 -9.67 -0.91 17.45
N ALA A 164 -8.78 0.00 17.84
CA ALA A 164 -8.58 0.41 19.23
C ALA A 164 -9.73 1.27 19.78
N GLY A 165 -10.35 2.10 18.92
CA GLY A 165 -11.28 3.12 19.38
C GLY A 165 -10.67 3.95 20.51
N PHE A 166 -11.48 4.26 21.52
CA PHE A 166 -10.98 4.96 22.70
C PHE A 166 -10.33 4.04 23.75
N SER A 167 -10.82 2.80 23.90
CA SER A 167 -10.46 1.93 25.03
C SER A 167 -10.16 0.47 24.68
N SER A 168 -10.44 0.03 23.46
CA SER A 168 -10.25 -1.37 23.05
C SER A 168 -8.76 -1.70 22.93
N LYS A 169 -8.39 -2.86 23.44
CA LYS A 169 -7.01 -3.36 23.46
C LYS A 169 -7.04 -4.84 23.09
N SER A 170 -6.01 -5.32 22.39
CA SER A 170 -5.80 -6.75 22.14
C SER A 170 -4.47 -7.16 22.74
N THR A 171 -4.50 -8.18 23.60
CA THR A 171 -3.28 -8.77 24.16
C THR A 171 -2.49 -9.48 23.07
N GLU A 172 -3.18 -10.12 22.13
CA GLU A 172 -2.55 -10.81 21.00
C GLU A 172 -1.83 -9.85 20.06
N ASP A 173 -2.43 -8.69 19.75
CA ASP A 173 -1.77 -7.66 18.93
C ASP A 173 -0.54 -7.10 19.67
N GLN A 174 -0.64 -6.84 20.97
CA GLN A 174 0.51 -6.40 21.79
C GLN A 174 1.66 -7.42 21.76
N VAL A 175 1.37 -8.71 21.98
CA VAL A 175 2.37 -9.78 21.94
C VAL A 175 3.00 -9.90 20.55
N LEU A 176 2.22 -9.73 19.48
CA LEU A 176 2.75 -9.75 18.11
C LEU A 176 3.70 -8.58 17.85
N LEU A 177 3.33 -7.35 18.24
CA LEU A 177 4.22 -6.19 18.07
C LEU A 177 5.48 -6.31 18.93
N GLU A 178 5.37 -6.85 20.14
CA GLU A 178 6.51 -7.13 21.00
C GLU A 178 7.44 -8.18 20.37
N ALA A 179 6.90 -9.24 19.77
CA ALA A 179 7.69 -10.24 19.06
C ALA A 179 8.41 -9.65 17.84
N ILE A 180 7.78 -8.73 17.12
CA ILE A 180 8.43 -7.99 16.01
C ILE A 180 9.59 -7.16 16.56
N ARG A 181 9.40 -6.43 17.66
CA ARG A 181 10.48 -5.67 18.32
C ARG A 181 11.62 -6.58 18.77
N ASN A 182 11.28 -7.72 19.40
CA ASN A 182 12.25 -8.71 19.90
C ASN A 182 13.04 -9.40 18.78
N SER A 183 12.54 -9.37 17.55
CA SER A 183 13.24 -9.89 16.36
C SER A 183 14.44 -9.03 15.95
N ASN A 184 14.60 -7.84 16.54
CA ASN A 184 15.80 -7.03 16.46
C ASN A 184 16.40 -6.81 17.87
N PRO A 185 17.33 -7.67 18.33
CA PRO A 185 17.91 -7.55 19.67
C PRO A 185 18.76 -6.28 19.85
N ASP A 186 19.19 -5.62 18.77
CA ASP A 186 20.06 -4.45 18.82
C ASP A 186 19.26 -3.14 19.11
N SER A 187 17.93 -3.16 19.01
CA SER A 187 17.08 -2.00 19.28
C SER A 187 16.01 -2.31 20.31
N ASN A 188 15.92 -1.47 21.34
CA ASN A 188 14.85 -1.55 22.33
C ASN A 188 13.57 -0.85 21.90
N ILE A 189 13.55 -0.14 20.77
CA ILE A 189 12.41 0.66 20.32
C ILE A 189 11.81 0.05 19.05
N LEU A 190 10.47 -0.03 19.01
CA LEU A 190 9.68 -0.29 17.81
C LEU A 190 9.12 1.02 17.28
N TYR A 191 9.39 1.34 16.01
CA TYR A 191 8.75 2.48 15.36
C TYR A 191 7.44 2.04 14.70
N VAL A 192 6.35 2.68 15.09
CA VAL A 192 5.04 2.54 14.45
C VAL A 192 4.82 3.79 13.61
N VAL A 193 4.97 3.62 12.29
CA VAL A 193 4.81 4.70 11.33
C VAL A 193 3.37 4.69 10.81
N ASP A 194 2.58 5.68 11.23
CA ASP A 194 1.27 5.93 10.66
C ASP A 194 1.41 6.98 9.55
N THR A 195 1.11 6.59 8.32
CA THR A 195 1.33 7.48 7.18
C THR A 195 0.36 8.66 7.16
N ARG A 196 -0.75 8.60 7.90
CA ARG A 196 -1.78 9.63 7.88
C ARG A 196 -1.35 10.91 8.60
N PRO A 197 -2.04 12.03 8.34
CA PRO A 197 -2.06 13.15 9.26
C PRO A 197 -2.60 12.74 10.63
N ALA A 198 -1.99 13.26 11.70
CA ALA A 198 -2.39 12.95 13.07
C ALA A 198 -3.89 13.22 13.32
N ILE A 199 -4.44 14.30 12.74
CA ILE A 199 -5.86 14.63 12.84
C ILE A 199 -6.76 13.56 12.20
N ASN A 200 -6.38 13.05 11.04
CA ASN A 200 -7.13 11.98 10.35
C ASN A 200 -7.06 10.67 11.13
N ALA A 201 -5.91 10.39 11.77
CA ALA A 201 -5.76 9.25 12.67
C ALA A 201 -6.67 9.38 13.91
N PHE A 202 -6.75 10.57 14.50
CA PHE A 202 -7.67 10.87 15.61
C PHE A 202 -9.15 10.73 15.21
N THR A 203 -9.56 11.25 14.05
CA THR A 203 -10.94 11.10 13.57
C THR A 203 -11.32 9.63 13.38
N ASN A 204 -10.40 8.81 12.84
CA ASN A 204 -10.64 7.37 12.73
C ASN A 204 -10.72 6.69 14.09
N ARG A 205 -9.99 7.16 15.10
CA ARG A 205 -10.10 6.69 16.49
C ARG A 205 -11.51 6.91 17.04
N ALA A 206 -12.10 8.07 16.77
CA ALA A 206 -13.48 8.37 17.15
C ALA A 206 -14.53 7.45 16.50
N GLN A 207 -14.20 6.83 15.36
CA GLN A 207 -15.03 5.86 14.65
C GLN A 207 -14.74 4.39 15.03
N GLY A 208 -14.02 4.15 16.14
CA GLY A 208 -13.70 2.79 16.61
C GLY A 208 -12.47 2.15 15.95
N LYS A 209 -11.69 2.90 15.17
CA LYS A 209 -10.39 2.49 14.63
C LYS A 209 -9.28 3.20 15.42
N GLY A 210 -8.27 3.77 14.76
CA GLY A 210 -7.32 4.65 15.41
C GLY A 210 -5.88 4.26 15.12
N TYR A 211 -5.05 4.37 16.12
CA TYR A 211 -3.62 4.10 16.11
C TYR A 211 -3.25 3.50 17.48
N GLU A 212 -2.05 2.94 17.58
CA GLU A 212 -1.53 2.31 18.79
C GLU A 212 -1.48 3.31 19.97
N ASP A 213 -1.66 2.83 21.20
CA ASP A 213 -1.51 3.65 22.41
C ASP A 213 -0.16 3.33 23.07
N THR A 214 0.75 4.31 23.19
CA THR A 214 2.10 4.10 23.74
C THR A 214 2.11 3.66 25.22
N ASN A 215 1.01 3.85 25.95
CA ASN A 215 0.86 3.33 27.31
C ASN A 215 0.57 1.81 27.32
N VAL A 216 0.04 1.29 26.21
CA VAL A 216 -0.32 -0.12 26.02
C VAL A 216 0.82 -0.84 25.30
N TYR A 217 1.27 -0.29 24.17
CA TYR A 217 2.38 -0.81 23.39
C TYR A 217 3.69 -0.22 23.94
N ARG A 218 4.23 -0.84 24.99
CA ARG A 218 5.49 -0.41 25.60
C ARG A 218 6.62 -0.45 24.58
N ASN A 219 7.56 0.48 24.72
CA ASN A 219 8.71 0.62 23.82
C ASN A 219 8.35 0.85 22.34
N ALA A 220 7.12 1.27 22.06
CA ALA A 220 6.71 1.73 20.74
C ALA A 220 6.74 3.26 20.66
N VAL A 221 7.25 3.79 19.56
CA VAL A 221 7.22 5.22 19.23
C VAL A 221 6.37 5.40 17.98
N ILE A 222 5.37 6.27 18.06
CA ILE A 222 4.45 6.55 16.95
C ILE A 222 4.90 7.80 16.20
N GLN A 223 5.00 7.70 14.88
CA GLN A 223 5.34 8.83 14.01
C GLN A 223 4.30 8.98 12.91
N PHE A 224 3.87 10.22 12.67
CA PHE A 224 2.94 10.60 11.61
C PHE A 224 3.70 11.26 10.45
N PHE A 225 3.26 11.01 9.21
CA PHE A 225 3.92 11.51 7.99
C PHE A 225 3.03 12.41 7.13
N ASP A 226 1.82 12.75 7.59
CA ASP A 226 0.92 13.71 6.95
C ASP A 226 0.58 13.40 5.47
N ILE A 227 0.58 12.12 5.09
CA ILE A 227 0.17 11.69 3.75
C ILE A 227 -1.35 11.65 3.68
N GLU A 228 -1.89 12.57 2.88
CA GLU A 228 -3.32 12.71 2.68
C GLU A 228 -3.99 11.48 2.05
N ASN A 229 -5.29 11.35 2.29
CA ASN A 229 -6.05 10.21 1.80
C ASN A 229 -6.26 10.24 0.27
N ILE A 230 -6.73 9.11 -0.27
CA ILE A 230 -6.93 8.93 -1.72
C ILE A 230 -7.89 9.96 -2.35
N HIS A 231 -8.81 10.56 -1.61
CA HIS A 231 -9.74 11.57 -2.14
C HIS A 231 -9.03 12.90 -2.38
N VAL A 232 -8.10 13.27 -1.50
CA VAL A 232 -7.26 14.46 -1.65
C VAL A 232 -6.30 14.27 -2.82
N VAL A 233 -5.64 13.10 -2.92
CA VAL A 233 -4.75 12.79 -4.04
C VAL A 233 -5.50 12.81 -5.38
N ARG A 234 -6.71 12.23 -5.44
CA ARG A 234 -7.57 12.29 -6.63
C ARG A 234 -7.92 13.73 -7.01
N SER A 235 -8.37 14.53 -6.05
CA SER A 235 -8.71 15.95 -6.28
C SER A 235 -7.50 16.76 -6.72
N SER A 236 -6.31 16.47 -6.18
CA SER A 236 -5.05 17.10 -6.58
C SER A 236 -4.73 16.82 -8.04
N LEU A 237 -4.84 15.56 -8.48
CA LEU A 237 -4.64 15.18 -9.88
C LEU A 237 -5.68 15.83 -10.81
N GLU A 238 -6.95 15.85 -10.43
CA GLU A 238 -8.02 16.51 -11.21
C GLU A 238 -7.71 18.00 -11.42
N LYS A 239 -7.24 18.70 -10.38
CA LYS A 239 -6.84 20.10 -10.47
C LYS A 239 -5.62 20.28 -11.38
N LEU A 240 -4.62 19.41 -11.27
CA LEU A 240 -3.44 19.43 -12.15
C LEU A 240 -3.84 19.27 -13.62
N LEU A 241 -4.65 18.27 -13.94
CA LEU A 241 -5.13 18.03 -15.31
C LEU A 241 -5.94 19.20 -15.85
N LYS A 242 -6.83 19.78 -15.04
CA LYS A 242 -7.60 20.97 -15.42
C LYS A 242 -6.68 22.16 -15.73
N GLY A 243 -5.68 22.40 -14.87
CA GLY A 243 -4.67 23.45 -15.05
C GLY A 243 -3.87 23.28 -16.34
N MET A 244 -3.38 22.07 -16.62
CA MET A 244 -2.63 21.78 -17.84
C MET A 244 -3.47 21.94 -19.11
N CYS A 245 -4.75 21.54 -19.08
CA CYS A 245 -5.67 21.73 -20.21
C CYS A 245 -5.96 23.21 -20.47
N THR A 246 -6.07 24.04 -19.42
CA THR A 246 -6.25 25.49 -19.60
C THR A 246 -5.02 26.18 -20.20
N VAL A 247 -3.80 25.77 -19.84
CA VAL A 247 -2.56 26.37 -20.35
C VAL A 247 -2.37 26.11 -21.85
N LYS A 248 -2.76 24.94 -22.38
CA LYS A 248 -2.72 24.66 -23.82
C LYS A 248 -3.58 25.60 -24.66
N HIS A 249 -4.67 26.13 -24.09
CA HIS A 249 -5.49 27.14 -24.76
C HIS A 249 -4.88 28.55 -24.73
N LEU A 250 -4.08 28.90 -23.71
CA LEU A 250 -3.37 30.18 -23.66
C LEU A 250 -2.20 30.25 -24.63
N SER A 251 -1.51 29.14 -24.91
CA SER A 251 -0.45 29.10 -25.93
C SER A 251 -0.96 29.37 -27.35
N CYS A 252 -2.22 29.02 -27.65
CA CYS A 252 -2.85 29.39 -28.92
C CYS A 252 -3.36 30.85 -28.95
N MET A 253 -3.62 31.47 -27.79
CA MET A 253 -4.12 32.85 -27.72
C MET A 253 -3.00 33.90 -27.86
N LEU A 254 -1.76 33.55 -27.50
CA LEU A 254 -0.59 34.42 -27.67
C LEU A 254 -0.10 34.52 -29.13
N CYS A 255 -0.58 33.68 -30.04
CA CYS A 255 -0.21 33.74 -31.45
C CYS A 255 -1.17 34.59 -32.32
N PHE A 256 -2.23 35.17 -31.73
CA PHE A 256 -3.24 35.96 -32.45
C PHE A 256 -3.22 37.48 -32.18
N CYS A 257 -2.19 37.98 -31.48
CA CYS A 257 -2.05 39.42 -31.19
C CYS A 257 -0.74 40.03 -31.73
N MET A 258 -0.27 39.54 -32.89
CA MET A 258 0.77 40.22 -33.68
C MET A 258 0.35 40.24 -35.16
N ILE A 259 -0.68 41.04 -35.49
CA ILE A 259 -0.80 41.79 -36.75
C ILE A 259 -1.45 43.13 -36.40
#